data_AF-A0AAV7NFH2-F1
#
_entry.id   AF-A0AAV7NFH2-F1
#
_cell.length_a   1.000
_cell.length_b   1.000
_cell.length_c   1.000
_cell.angle_alpha   90.00
_cell.angle_beta   90.00
_cell.angle_gamma   90.00
#
_symmetry.space_group_name_H-M   'P 1'
#
loop_
_entity.id
_entity.type
_entity.pdbx_description
1 polymer ?
#
loop_
_entity_poly.entity_id
_entity_poly.type
_entity_poly.pdbx_seq_one_letter_code
_entity_poly.pdbx_strand_id
1 'polypeptide(L)'
;MDNEVGDTQQALSDLNITQDLSVNSGFKPKSIFTPVLASDNTIDTFQRLVVEDLNKLEKKIDEGKSHISFNISKNERLALKNLSDNRDIVIKEADKGGNIVILNRLDYINEINRQLTDKTSYIELKDNPLSKIVQDLEILLR
;
A
#
# COMPACT_ATOMS: atom_id res chain seq x y z
N MET A 1 0.45 -2.02 -71.41
CA MET A 1 -0.25 -1.75 -70.12
C MET A 1 -0.04 -3.00 -69.32
N ASP A 2 1.15 -3.02 -68.78
CA ASP A 2 1.89 -4.20 -68.38
C ASP A 2 1.89 -4.18 -66.87
N ASN A 3 1.45 -5.25 -66.25
CA ASN A 3 1.67 -5.50 -64.84
C ASN A 3 2.02 -6.99 -64.71
N GLU A 4 3.31 -7.25 -64.89
CA GLU A 4 3.96 -8.47 -64.49
C GLU A 4 3.93 -8.60 -62.97
N VAL A 5 3.47 -9.77 -62.52
CA VAL A 5 3.52 -10.21 -61.13
C VAL A 5 4.93 -10.71 -60.88
N GLY A 6 5.74 -9.91 -60.19
CA GLY A 6 7.10 -10.27 -59.80
C GLY A 6 7.70 -9.24 -58.86
N ASP A 7 7.52 -9.47 -57.56
CA ASP A 7 8.43 -9.13 -56.44
C ASP A 7 7.65 -8.85 -55.15
N THR A 8 7.34 -9.93 -54.43
CA THR A 8 7.01 -9.85 -52.99
C THR A 8 7.88 -10.80 -52.16
N GLN A 9 9.01 -11.25 -52.72
CA GLN A 9 10.06 -11.99 -52.01
C GLN A 9 11.25 -11.09 -51.60
N GLN A 10 11.23 -9.79 -51.95
CA GLN A 10 12.29 -8.82 -51.62
C GLN A 10 11.84 -7.77 -50.58
N ALA A 11 11.02 -8.17 -49.59
CA ALA A 11 10.59 -7.29 -48.49
C ALA A 11 10.53 -7.99 -47.12
N LEU A 12 11.27 -9.10 -46.95
CA LEU A 12 11.39 -9.81 -45.68
C LEU A 12 12.86 -10.05 -45.22
N SER A 13 13.85 -9.45 -45.90
CA SER A 13 15.27 -9.58 -45.51
C SER A 13 15.80 -8.46 -44.61
N ASP A 14 15.06 -7.36 -44.41
CA ASP A 14 15.63 -6.11 -43.89
C ASP A 14 15.02 -5.64 -42.55
N LEU A 15 14.56 -6.58 -41.71
CA LEU A 15 14.29 -6.32 -40.29
C LEU A 15 15.19 -7.17 -39.39
N ASN A 16 16.49 -7.13 -39.67
CA ASN A 16 17.53 -7.41 -38.68
C ASN A 16 17.59 -6.25 -37.67
N ILE A 17 16.58 -6.14 -36.81
CA ILE A 17 16.64 -5.27 -35.63
C ILE A 17 17.10 -6.12 -34.44
N THR A 18 18.39 -6.42 -34.47
CA THR A 18 19.16 -6.67 -33.24
C THR A 18 20.37 -5.74 -33.27
N GLN A 19 20.10 -4.43 -33.36
CA GLN A 19 21.09 -3.44 -32.99
C GLN A 19 21.10 -3.31 -31.48
N ASP A 20 22.09 -3.97 -30.91
CA ASP A 20 22.62 -3.82 -29.56
C ASP A 20 22.74 -2.34 -29.15
N LEU A 21 21.75 -1.86 -28.41
CA LEU A 21 21.87 -0.63 -27.63
C LEU A 21 22.56 -0.97 -26.30
N SER A 22 23.86 -1.27 -26.37
CA SER A 22 24.71 -1.31 -25.19
C SER A 22 24.95 0.12 -24.70
N VAL A 23 23.95 0.66 -24.01
CA VAL A 23 24.17 1.79 -23.09
C VAL A 23 25.10 1.25 -22.00
N ASN A 24 26.37 1.66 -22.06
CA ASN A 24 27.41 1.27 -21.12
C ASN A 24 27.11 1.89 -19.74
N SER A 25 26.12 1.33 -19.06
CA SER A 25 25.56 1.82 -17.80
C SER A 25 26.35 1.36 -16.59
N GLY A 26 27.46 0.63 -16.78
CA GLY A 26 28.21 -0.02 -15.70
C GLY A 26 27.45 -1.14 -14.99
N PHE A 27 26.18 -1.34 -15.33
CA PHE A 27 25.34 -2.41 -14.79
C PHE A 27 25.46 -3.66 -15.67
N LYS A 28 25.36 -4.82 -15.01
CA LYS A 28 25.20 -6.08 -15.73
C LYS A 28 23.92 -6.00 -16.57
N PRO A 29 23.94 -6.47 -17.83
CA PRO A 29 22.73 -6.53 -18.65
C PRO A 29 21.64 -7.30 -17.90
N LYS A 30 20.38 -6.91 -18.10
CA LYS A 30 19.24 -7.60 -17.50
C LYS A 30 19.30 -9.08 -17.90
N SER A 31 19.05 -9.96 -16.94
CA SER A 31 18.98 -11.39 -17.21
C SER A 31 17.92 -11.65 -18.27
N ILE A 32 18.32 -12.36 -19.33
CA ILE A 32 17.43 -12.90 -20.36
C ILE A 32 16.91 -14.29 -19.96
N PHE A 33 17.29 -14.77 -18.77
CA PHE A 33 16.85 -16.05 -18.23
C PHE A 33 15.36 -15.97 -17.92
N THR A 34 14.59 -16.40 -18.91
CA THR A 34 13.28 -16.98 -18.70
C THR A 34 13.55 -18.47 -18.67
N PRO A 35 13.26 -19.20 -17.57
CA PRO A 35 13.44 -20.65 -17.58
C PRO A 35 12.72 -21.18 -18.82
N VAL A 36 13.44 -21.97 -19.63
CA VAL A 36 12.86 -22.57 -20.83
C VAL A 36 11.54 -23.20 -20.41
N LEU A 37 10.46 -22.89 -21.13
CA LEU A 37 9.10 -23.43 -20.94
C LEU A 37 9.09 -24.94 -21.21
N ALA A 38 9.96 -25.71 -20.57
CA ALA A 38 9.59 -27.05 -20.16
C ALA A 38 8.37 -26.83 -19.28
N SER A 39 7.24 -27.45 -19.67
CA SER A 39 6.00 -27.47 -18.93
C SER A 39 6.26 -27.96 -17.51
N ASP A 40 6.71 -27.04 -16.66
CA ASP A 40 6.91 -27.30 -15.27
C ASP A 40 5.52 -27.46 -14.70
N ASN A 41 5.15 -28.72 -14.47
CA ASN A 41 3.86 -29.10 -13.93
C ASN A 41 3.51 -28.32 -12.66
N THR A 42 4.50 -27.80 -11.93
CA THR A 42 4.28 -26.92 -10.78
C THR A 42 3.77 -25.53 -11.18
N ILE A 43 4.31 -24.92 -12.24
CA ILE A 43 3.89 -23.63 -12.78
C ILE A 43 2.49 -23.76 -13.37
N ASP A 44 2.24 -24.79 -14.18
CA ASP A 44 0.92 -25.05 -14.77
C ASP A 44 -0.13 -25.31 -13.69
N THR A 45 0.24 -26.07 -12.65
CA THR A 45 -0.63 -26.31 -11.50
C THR A 45 -0.93 -25.01 -10.75
N PHE A 46 0.08 -24.18 -10.48
CA PHE A 46 -0.11 -22.90 -9.81
C PHE A 46 -1.02 -21.97 -10.62
N GLN A 47 -0.76 -21.82 -11.93
CA GLN A 47 -1.58 -21.02 -12.81
C GLN A 47 -3.04 -21.50 -12.82
N ARG A 48 -3.25 -22.82 -12.90
CA ARG A 48 -4.59 -23.42 -12.83
C ARG A 48 -5.29 -23.11 -11.51
N LEU A 49 -4.58 -23.25 -10.38
CA LEU A 49 -5.16 -22.97 -9.05
C LEU A 49 -5.55 -21.50 -8.91
N VAL A 50 -4.71 -20.56 -9.36
CA VAL A 50 -5.03 -19.12 -9.34
C VAL A 50 -6.25 -18.81 -10.19
N VAL A 51 -6.33 -19.35 -11.41
CA VAL A 51 -7.50 -19.18 -12.29
C VAL A 51 -8.77 -19.75 -11.65
N GLU A 52 -8.68 -20.92 -11.03
CA GLU A 52 -9.81 -21.54 -10.33
C GLU A 52 -10.29 -20.68 -9.16
N ASP A 53 -9.38 -20.12 -8.37
CA ASP A 53 -9.71 -19.25 -7.24
C ASP A 53 -10.33 -17.93 -7.70
N LEU A 54 -9.86 -17.33 -8.79
CA LEU A 54 -10.50 -16.16 -9.40
C LEU A 54 -11.93 -16.47 -9.85
N ASN A 55 -12.16 -17.59 -10.54
CA ASN A 55 -13.49 -18.01 -10.96
C ASN A 55 -14.43 -18.24 -9.76
N LYS A 56 -13.92 -18.80 -8.65
CA LYS A 56 -14.69 -18.96 -7.40
C LYS A 56 -15.06 -17.60 -6.79
N LEU A 57 -14.18 -16.61 -6.87
CA LEU A 57 -14.43 -15.26 -6.37
C LEU A 57 -15.48 -14.54 -7.22
N GLU A 58 -15.35 -14.57 -8.55
CA GLU A 58 -16.33 -14.00 -9.48
C GLU A 58 -17.72 -14.61 -9.25
N LYS A 59 -17.80 -15.94 -9.15
CA LYS A 59 -19.07 -16.63 -8.87
C LYS A 59 -19.69 -16.23 -7.53
N LYS A 60 -18.89 -16.02 -6.48
CA LYS A 60 -19.40 -15.54 -5.17
C LYS A 60 -19.95 -14.12 -5.25
N ILE A 61 -19.35 -13.27 -6.09
CA ILE A 61 -19.81 -11.91 -6.35
C ILE A 61 -21.14 -11.96 -7.11
N ASP A 62 -21.21 -12.73 -8.20
CA ASP A 62 -22.39 -12.87 -9.06
C ASP A 62 -23.59 -13.48 -8.34
N GLU A 63 -23.35 -14.43 -7.43
CA GLU A 63 -24.40 -15.04 -6.61
C GLU A 63 -24.91 -14.12 -5.49
N GLY A 64 -24.38 -12.89 -5.36
CA GLY A 64 -24.68 -11.99 -4.24
C GLY A 64 -24.22 -12.53 -2.89
N LYS A 65 -23.42 -13.61 -2.89
CA LYS A 65 -22.87 -14.29 -1.73
C LYS A 65 -21.50 -13.73 -1.33
N SER A 66 -21.20 -12.50 -1.74
CA SER A 66 -20.21 -11.67 -1.06
C SER A 66 -20.76 -11.28 0.32
N HIS A 67 -20.95 -12.29 1.16
CA HIS A 67 -21.16 -12.07 2.58
C HIS A 67 -19.88 -11.41 3.05
N ILE A 68 -19.96 -10.12 3.36
CA ILE A 68 -18.94 -9.42 4.14
C ILE A 68 -18.77 -10.25 5.42
N SER A 69 -17.76 -11.11 5.43
CA SER A 69 -17.47 -11.98 6.55
C SER A 69 -16.66 -11.12 7.51
N PHE A 70 -17.28 -10.73 8.60
CA PHE A 70 -16.56 -10.08 9.67
C PHE A 70 -15.72 -11.14 10.39
N ASN A 71 -14.45 -10.82 10.66
CA ASN A 71 -13.56 -11.65 11.47
C ASN A 71 -13.92 -11.66 12.97
N ILE A 72 -14.89 -10.84 13.37
CA ILE A 72 -15.42 -10.72 14.72
C ILE A 72 -16.94 -10.86 14.70
N SER A 73 -17.51 -11.34 15.80
CA SER A 73 -18.94 -11.57 15.98
C SER A 73 -19.75 -10.26 15.97
N LYS A 74 -21.08 -10.38 15.85
CA LYS A 74 -21.99 -9.22 15.95
C LYS A 74 -21.89 -8.53 17.31
N ASN A 75 -21.76 -9.29 18.39
CA ASN A 75 -21.68 -8.77 19.75
C ASN A 75 -20.38 -7.99 19.97
N GLU A 76 -19.26 -8.48 19.45
CA GLU A 76 -17.97 -7.77 19.53
C GLU A 76 -18.00 -6.46 18.74
N ARG A 77 -18.61 -6.44 17.54
CA ARG A 77 -18.81 -5.18 16.80
C ARG A 77 -19.68 -4.19 17.57
N LEU A 78 -20.75 -4.67 18.19
CA LEU A 78 -21.61 -3.83 19.02
C LEU A 78 -20.84 -3.29 20.23
N ALA A 79 -20.03 -4.13 20.89
CA ALA A 79 -19.17 -3.72 21.99
C ALA A 79 -18.15 -2.65 21.56
N LEU A 80 -17.50 -2.82 20.41
CA LEU A 80 -16.58 -1.82 19.84
C LEU A 80 -17.28 -0.51 19.52
N LYS A 81 -18.49 -0.57 18.95
CA LYS A 81 -19.31 0.61 18.69
C LYS A 81 -19.69 1.33 19.98
N ASN A 82 -20.16 0.60 20.98
CA ASN A 82 -20.50 1.18 22.27
C ASN A 82 -19.27 1.79 22.95
N LEU A 83 -18.10 1.16 22.80
CA LEU A 83 -16.83 1.67 23.30
C LEU A 83 -16.40 2.96 22.58
N SER A 84 -16.54 3.02 21.25
CA SER A 84 -16.22 4.23 20.47
C SER A 84 -17.17 5.39 20.75
N ASP A 85 -18.44 5.09 21.01
CA ASP A 85 -19.48 6.08 21.26
C ASP A 85 -19.45 6.62 22.70
N ASN A 86 -18.69 5.99 23.60
CA ASN A 86 -18.58 6.40 25.01
C ASN A 86 -17.83 7.74 25.16
N ARG A 87 -18.54 8.75 25.69
CA ARG A 87 -18.02 10.11 25.91
C ARG A 87 -17.38 10.33 27.28
N ASP A 88 -17.24 9.31 28.11
CA ASP A 88 -16.60 9.43 29.41
C ASP A 88 -15.15 8.96 29.39
N ILE A 89 -14.70 8.40 28.27
CA ILE A 89 -13.34 7.89 28.07
C ILE A 89 -12.60 8.61 26.95
N VAL A 90 -11.28 8.51 26.96
CA VAL A 90 -10.37 8.93 25.89
C VAL A 90 -9.54 7.72 25.50
N ILE A 91 -9.52 7.41 24.19
CA ILE A 91 -8.76 6.31 23.62
C ILE A 91 -7.63 6.91 22.77
N LYS A 92 -6.38 6.54 23.07
CA LYS A 92 -5.18 7.02 22.36
C LYS A 92 -4.20 5.86 22.16
N GLU A 93 -3.34 6.01 21.16
CA GLU A 93 -2.19 5.13 21.01
C GLU A 93 -1.26 5.28 22.22
N ALA A 94 -0.67 4.17 22.67
CA ALA A 94 0.33 4.21 23.71
C ALA A 94 1.65 4.77 23.15
N ASP A 95 2.31 5.61 23.95
CA ASP A 95 3.62 6.20 23.63
C ASP A 95 4.66 5.13 23.23
N LYS A 96 4.68 4.03 23.98
CA LYS A 96 5.38 2.80 23.60
C LYS A 96 4.40 2.00 22.74
N GLY A 97 4.61 2.05 21.42
CA GLY A 97 3.69 1.47 20.43
C GLY A 97 3.32 0.00 20.66
N GLY A 98 2.31 -0.47 19.92
CA GLY A 98 1.77 -1.82 20.04
C GLY A 98 0.66 -1.97 21.08
N ASN A 99 0.37 -0.91 21.84
CA ASN A 99 -0.71 -0.88 22.83
C ASN A 99 -1.64 0.32 22.63
N ILE A 100 -2.81 0.26 23.28
CA ILE A 100 -3.82 1.32 23.32
C ILE A 100 -4.02 1.71 24.79
N VAL A 101 -4.18 3.01 25.05
CA VAL A 101 -4.49 3.54 26.38
C VAL A 101 -5.94 4.01 26.40
N ILE A 102 -6.68 3.59 27.43
CA ILE A 102 -8.04 4.03 27.71
C ILE A 102 -8.02 4.78 29.05
N LEU A 103 -8.41 6.04 29.03
CA LEU A 103 -8.39 6.92 30.20
C LEU A 103 -9.79 7.44 30.50
N ASN A 104 -10.10 7.67 31.77
CA ASN A 104 -11.23 8.52 32.13
C ASN A 104 -11.00 9.93 31.57
N ARG A 105 -12.02 10.51 30.95
CA ARG A 105 -11.92 11.80 30.27
C ARG A 105 -11.63 12.96 31.21
N LEU A 106 -12.25 12.98 32.39
CA LEU A 106 -12.06 14.06 33.35
C LEU A 106 -10.64 14.01 33.90
N ASP A 107 -10.16 12.83 34.27
CA ASP A 107 -8.78 12.64 34.76
C ASP A 107 -7.75 13.04 33.70
N TYR A 108 -7.98 12.64 32.44
CA TYR A 108 -7.14 13.03 31.31
C TYR A 108 -7.04 14.56 31.16
N ILE A 109 -8.17 15.26 31.21
CA ILE A 109 -8.22 16.73 31.11
C ILE A 109 -7.52 17.37 32.32
N ASN A 110 -7.80 16.88 33.53
CA ASN A 110 -7.22 17.41 34.76
C ASN A 110 -5.69 17.25 34.76
N GLU A 111 -5.19 16.10 34.33
CA GLU A 111 -3.75 15.83 34.28
C GLU A 111 -3.06 16.68 33.22
N ILE A 112 -3.67 16.88 32.05
CA ILE A 112 -3.14 17.81 31.03
C ILE A 112 -3.05 19.22 31.60
N ASN A 113 -4.11 19.72 32.22
CA ASN A 113 -4.10 21.07 32.80
C ASN A 113 -3.04 21.18 33.90
N ARG A 114 -2.88 20.16 34.75
CA ARG A 114 -1.83 20.11 35.78
C ARG A 114 -0.43 20.22 35.16
N GLN A 115 -0.17 19.52 34.06
CA GLN A 115 1.12 19.54 33.38
C GLN A 115 1.37 20.86 32.63
N LEU A 116 0.40 21.35 31.87
CA LEU A 116 0.54 22.57 31.07
C LEU A 116 0.65 23.84 31.92
N THR A 117 0.14 23.82 33.15
CA THR A 117 0.26 24.94 34.08
C THR A 117 1.52 24.89 34.95
N ASP A 118 2.31 23.82 34.87
CA ASP A 118 3.53 23.66 35.64
C ASP A 118 4.67 24.57 35.12
N LYS A 119 4.88 25.67 35.85
CA LYS A 119 5.96 26.64 35.59
C LYS A 119 7.28 26.28 36.28
N THR A 120 7.32 25.19 37.05
CA THR A 120 8.55 24.72 37.70
C THR A 120 9.37 23.85 36.75
N SER A 121 8.69 23.05 35.92
CA SER A 121 9.32 22.14 34.96
C SER A 121 9.36 22.69 33.53
N TYR A 122 8.39 23.55 33.15
CA TYR A 122 8.24 24.06 31.78
C TYR A 122 8.24 25.60 31.73
N ILE A 123 8.63 26.15 30.58
CA ILE A 123 8.62 27.59 30.28
C ILE A 123 7.78 27.82 29.03
N GLU A 124 6.88 28.81 29.09
CA GLU A 124 6.07 29.23 27.95
C GLU A 124 6.94 29.97 26.91
N LEU A 125 6.88 29.50 25.66
CA LEU A 125 7.59 30.13 24.55
C LEU A 125 6.69 31.18 23.88
N LYS A 126 7.26 32.35 23.58
CA LYS A 126 6.55 33.43 22.89
C LYS A 126 6.20 33.10 21.44
N ASP A 127 7.05 32.31 20.80
CA ASP A 127 6.96 31.95 19.39
C ASP A 127 7.24 30.45 19.20
N ASN A 128 6.74 29.88 18.11
CA ASN A 128 7.00 28.49 17.77
C ASN A 128 8.49 28.29 17.41
N PRO A 129 9.26 27.47 18.15
CA PRO A 129 10.68 27.28 17.89
C PRO A 129 10.96 26.53 16.57
N LEU A 130 9.96 25.86 15.99
CA LEU A 130 10.07 25.08 14.75
C LEU A 130 9.70 25.87 13.49
N SER A 131 9.34 27.16 13.62
CA SER A 131 8.85 27.99 12.50
C SER A 131 9.75 27.95 11.27
N LYS A 132 11.07 28.00 11.47
CA LYS A 132 12.05 27.99 10.39
C LYS A 132 12.17 26.62 9.72
N ILE A 133 12.16 25.54 10.51
CA ILE A 133 12.21 24.16 10.00
C ILE A 133 10.96 23.85 9.18
N VAL A 134 9.79 24.29 9.64
CA VAL A 134 8.53 24.13 8.89
C VAL A 134 8.60 24.86 7.55
N GLN A 135 9.10 26.10 7.51
CA GLN A 135 9.31 26.83 6.25
C GLN A 135 10.27 26.11 5.31
N ASP A 136 11.40 25.61 5.82
CA ASP A 136 12.38 24.89 5.02
C ASP A 136 11.80 23.60 4.44
N LEU A 137 10.98 22.86 5.22
CA LEU A 137 10.27 21.67 4.74
C LEU A 137 9.23 22.00 3.67
N GLU A 138 8.48 23.08 3.82
CA GLU A 138 7.50 23.54 2.83
C GLU A 138 8.17 23.93 1.51
N ILE A 139 9.39 24.49 1.55
CA ILE A 139 10.19 24.79 0.36
C ILE A 139 10.69 23.49 -0.29
N LEU A 140 11.13 22.51 0.50
CA LEU A 140 11.73 21.26 0.00
C LEU A 140 10.69 20.30 -0.62
N LEU A 141 9.45 20.31 -0.12
CA LEU A 141 8.36 19.47 -0.60
C LEU A 141 7.60 20.06 -1.79
N ARG A 142 8.01 21.25 -2.26
CA ARG A 142 7.46 21.94 -3.43
C ARG A 142 8.25 21.63 -4.69
#